data_AF-A0A3D2S3R7-F1
#
_entry.id   AF-A0A3D2S3R7-F1
#
_cell.length_a   1.000
_cell.length_b   1.000
_cell.length_c   1.000
_cell.angle_alpha   90.00
_cell.angle_beta   90.00
_cell.angle_gamma   90.00
#
_symmetry.space_group_name_H-M   'P 1'
#
loop_
_entity.id
_entity.type
_entity.pdbx_description
1 polymer ?
#
loop_
_entity_poly.entity_id
_entity_poly.type
_entity_poly.pdbx_seq_one_letter_code
_entity_poly.pdbx_strand_id
1 'polypeptide(L)'
;MEKLIITVTCDSTMSYPSNPYNPKGVKNQAEEYIRSVNAGASICHLHGPYTVDEQIQADGTKLSDLDIPGWANLKGLKEVEEKLGL
;
A
#
# COMPACT_ATOMS: atom_id res chain seq x y z
N MET A 1 -21.35 11.70 21.34
CA MET A 1 -21.38 10.85 20.14
C MET A 1 -20.02 10.23 20.01
N GLU A 2 -19.94 8.91 19.87
CA GLU A 2 -18.66 8.22 19.71
C GLU A 2 -18.04 8.56 18.35
N LYS A 3 -16.71 8.70 18.31
CA LYS A 3 -15.99 8.96 17.06
C LYS A 3 -15.97 7.71 16.19
N LEU A 4 -16.21 7.86 14.89
CA LEU A 4 -16.04 6.78 13.91
C LEU A 4 -14.56 6.63 13.56
N ILE A 5 -14.05 5.40 13.63
CA ILE A 5 -12.71 5.05 13.12
C ILE A 5 -12.87 4.47 11.72
N ILE A 6 -12.18 5.08 10.76
CA ILE A 6 -12.16 4.62 9.37
C ILE A 6 -10.75 4.11 9.04
N THR A 7 -10.65 2.85 8.63
CA THR A 7 -9.40 2.26 8.12
C THR A 7 -9.47 2.17 6.60
N VAL A 8 -8.43 2.66 5.92
CA VAL A 8 -8.30 2.58 4.46
C VAL A 8 -7.08 1.76 4.06
N THR A 9 -7.26 0.93 3.04
CA THR A 9 -6.21 0.19 2.34
C THR A 9 -6.44 0.34 0.85
N CYS A 10 -5.46 0.88 0.14
CA CYS A 10 -5.59 1.20 -1.28
C CYS A 10 -4.72 0.33 -2.19
N ASP A 11 -3.73 -0.39 -1.67
CA ASP A 11 -2.66 -1.04 -2.45
C ASP A 11 -2.81 -2.57 -2.65
N SER A 12 -4.01 -3.13 -2.48
CA SER A 12 -4.22 -4.59 -2.60
C SER A 12 -4.06 -5.08 -4.05
N THR A 13 -2.97 -5.79 -4.36
CA THR A 13 -2.77 -6.40 -5.69
C THR A 13 -3.35 -7.81 -5.80
N MET A 14 -3.85 -8.35 -4.69
CA MET A 14 -4.33 -9.73 -4.56
C MET A 14 -5.85 -9.87 -4.76
N SER A 15 -6.58 -8.77 -4.92
CA SER A 15 -8.02 -8.79 -5.22
C SER A 15 -8.31 -9.46 -6.57
N TYR A 16 -9.30 -10.35 -6.62
CA TYR A 16 -9.85 -10.94 -7.85
C TYR A 16 -11.37 -10.70 -7.95
N PRO A 17 -11.88 -10.06 -9.01
CA PRO A 17 -11.11 -9.43 -10.09
C PRO A 17 -10.27 -8.26 -9.56
N SER A 18 -9.18 -7.96 -10.26
CA SER A 18 -8.29 -6.87 -9.85
C SER A 18 -8.99 -5.52 -9.97
N ASN A 19 -8.83 -4.67 -8.95
CA ASN A 19 -9.31 -3.29 -9.02
C ASN A 19 -8.48 -2.50 -10.05
N PRO A 20 -9.09 -2.00 -11.16
CA PRO A 20 -8.37 -1.23 -12.17
C PRO A 20 -7.83 0.10 -11.64
N TYR A 21 -8.36 0.60 -10.51
CA TYR A 21 -7.93 1.84 -9.87
C TYR A 21 -6.87 1.63 -8.77
N ASN A 22 -6.34 0.42 -8.61
CA ASN A 22 -5.30 0.17 -7.60
C ASN A 22 -4.01 0.94 -7.96
N PRO A 23 -3.53 1.87 -7.11
CA PRO A 23 -2.28 2.61 -7.34
C PRO A 23 -1.09 1.65 -7.46
N LYS A 24 -0.29 1.86 -8.50
CA LYS A 24 0.91 1.06 -8.78
C LYS A 24 2.18 1.83 -8.45
N GLY A 25 3.09 1.17 -7.75
CA GLY A 25 4.38 1.72 -7.35
C GLY A 25 4.30 2.60 -6.09
N VAL A 26 5.43 2.69 -5.40
CA VAL A 26 5.57 3.32 -4.07
C VAL A 26 5.02 4.75 -4.04
N LYS A 27 5.34 5.57 -5.03
CA LYS A 27 4.90 6.98 -5.09
C LYS A 27 3.38 7.11 -5.14
N ASN A 28 2.73 6.44 -6.10
CA ASN A 28 1.28 6.54 -6.29
C ASN A 28 0.52 5.95 -5.09
N GLN A 29 1.06 4.90 -4.47
CA GLN A 29 0.50 4.33 -3.23
C GLN A 29 0.59 5.33 -2.08
N ALA A 30 1.73 5.98 -1.88
CA ALA A 30 1.90 7.02 -0.86
C ALA A 30 0.92 8.18 -1.07
N GLU A 31 0.79 8.68 -2.30
CA GLU A 31 -0.15 9.75 -2.66
C GLU A 31 -1.61 9.38 -2.32
N GLU A 32 -2.05 8.14 -2.60
CA GLU A 32 -3.41 7.71 -2.29
C GLU A 32 -3.64 7.50 -0.78
N TYR A 33 -2.61 7.10 -0.03
CA TYR A 33 -2.69 7.05 1.43
C TYR A 33 -2.80 8.45 2.05
N ILE A 34 -2.03 9.43 1.56
CA ILE A 34 -2.14 10.84 1.97
C ILE A 34 -3.55 11.35 1.66
N ARG A 35 -4.06 11.07 0.46
CA ARG A 35 -5.44 11.42 0.06
C ARG A 35 -6.48 10.79 0.99
N SER A 36 -6.27 9.55 1.41
CA SER A 36 -7.16 8.84 2.34
C SER A 36 -7.21 9.52 3.71
N VAL A 37 -6.05 9.91 4.25
CA VAL A 37 -5.97 10.68 5.51
C VAL A 37 -6.69 12.02 5.38
N ASN A 38 -6.45 12.75 4.30
CA ASN A 38 -7.12 14.03 4.01
C ASN A 38 -8.65 13.88 3.85
N ALA A 39 -9.13 12.71 3.44
CA ALA A 39 -10.55 12.38 3.34
C ALA A 39 -11.19 11.95 4.68
N GLY A 40 -10.41 11.84 5.77
CA GLY A 40 -10.90 11.48 7.10
C GLY A 40 -10.61 10.05 7.53
N ALA A 41 -9.75 9.32 6.82
CA ALA A 41 -9.25 8.03 7.31
C ALA A 41 -8.49 8.24 8.63
N SER A 42 -8.86 7.45 9.65
CA SER A 42 -8.17 7.45 10.94
C SER A 42 -6.94 6.55 10.93
N ILE A 43 -6.96 5.51 10.08
CA ILE A 43 -5.88 4.52 9.95
C ILE A 43 -5.68 4.21 8.48
N CYS A 44 -4.43 4.12 8.04
CA CYS A 44 -4.06 3.55 6.75
C CYS A 44 -3.33 2.21 6.98
N HIS A 45 -3.84 1.12 6.42
CA HIS A 45 -3.18 -0.18 6.44
C HIS A 45 -2.51 -0.42 5.09
N LEU A 46 -1.17 -0.52 5.12
CA LEU A 46 -0.31 -0.68 3.95
C LEU A 46 0.10 -2.15 3.81
N HIS A 47 0.03 -2.71 2.61
CA HIS A 47 0.71 -3.96 2.28
C HIS A 47 2.20 -3.73 2.01
N GLY A 48 2.54 -2.55 1.48
CA GLY A 48 3.91 -2.17 1.13
C GLY A 48 4.44 -2.90 -0.11
N PRO A 49 5.73 -2.75 -0.42
CA PRO A 49 6.34 -3.38 -1.59
C PRO A 49 6.48 -4.91 -1.40
N TYR A 50 5.93 -5.66 -2.35
CA TYR A 50 6.07 -7.11 -2.46
C TYR A 50 5.97 -7.53 -3.92
N THR A 51 6.50 -8.71 -4.22
CA THR A 51 6.23 -9.41 -5.47
C THR A 51 5.29 -10.58 -5.19
N VAL A 52 4.62 -11.05 -6.24
CA VAL A 52 3.83 -12.27 -6.20
C VAL A 52 4.21 -13.06 -7.44
N ASP A 53 4.30 -14.37 -7.32
CA ASP A 53 4.48 -15.25 -8.48
C ASP A 53 3.53 -14.85 -9.62
N GLU A 54 4.01 -14.81 -10.86
CA GLU A 54 3.16 -14.42 -11.98
C GLU A 54 2.10 -15.49 -12.29
N GLN A 55 2.40 -16.75 -11.98
CA GLN A 55 1.56 -17.92 -12.24
C GLN A 55 1.34 -18.73 -10.97
N ILE A 56 0.26 -19.49 -10.94
CA ILE A 56 0.03 -20.49 -9.88
C ILE A 56 1.02 -21.63 -10.10
N GLN A 57 1.72 -22.02 -9.04
CA GLN A 57 2.71 -23.10 -9.05
C GLN A 57 2.04 -24.47 -9.23
N ALA A 58 2.84 -25.49 -9.54
CA ALA A 58 2.35 -26.86 -9.76
C ALA A 58 1.63 -27.46 -8.53
N ASP A 59 1.95 -26.98 -7.32
CA ASP A 59 1.31 -27.37 -6.07
C ASP A 59 0.03 -26.56 -5.75
N GLY A 60 -0.38 -25.69 -6.68
CA GLY A 60 -1.56 -24.83 -6.52
C GLY A 60 -1.32 -23.57 -5.69
N THR A 61 -0.09 -23.31 -5.23
CA THR A 61 0.24 -22.11 -4.45
C THR A 61 0.61 -20.93 -5.34
N LYS A 62 0.58 -19.72 -4.77
CA LYS A 62 1.05 -18.49 -5.40
C LYS A 62 1.73 -17.64 -4.33
N LEU A 63 3.06 -17.66 -4.29
CA LEU A 63 3.81 -17.09 -3.17
C LEU A 63 3.94 -15.57 -3.33
N SER A 64 3.81 -14.85 -2.21
CA SER A 64 4.20 -13.45 -2.10
C SER A 64 5.56 -13.35 -1.42
N ASP A 65 6.47 -12.54 -1.96
CA ASP A 65 7.79 -12.28 -1.37
C ASP A 65 7.99 -10.80 -1.07
N LEU A 66 8.76 -10.51 -0.03
CA LEU A 66 8.95 -9.18 0.51
C LEU A 66 10.04 -8.42 -0.25
N ASP A 67 9.73 -7.23 -0.78
CA ASP A 67 10.73 -6.36 -1.38
C ASP A 67 11.41 -5.47 -0.32
N ILE A 68 12.43 -6.01 0.35
CA ILE A 68 13.16 -5.31 1.42
C ILE A 68 13.75 -3.96 0.96
N PRO A 69 14.44 -3.84 -0.20
CA PRO A 69 14.86 -2.55 -0.74
C PRO A 69 13.70 -1.56 -0.96
N GLY A 70 12.58 -2.03 -1.51
CA GLY A 70 11.38 -1.21 -1.68
C GLY A 70 10.86 -0.67 -0.35
N TRP A 71 10.85 -1.49 0.71
CA TRP A 71 10.47 -1.06 2.05
C TRP A 71 11.39 0.01 2.64
N ALA A 72 12.71 -0.09 2.40
CA ALA A 72 13.65 0.96 2.80
C ALA A 72 13.37 2.29 2.08
N ASN A 73 13.05 2.23 0.78
CA ASN A 73 12.69 3.41 0.00
C ASN A 73 11.38 4.05 0.49
N LEU A 74 10.37 3.24 0.81
CA LEU A 74 9.10 3.73 1.37
C LEU A 74 9.32 4.45 2.72
N LYS A 75 10.22 3.95 3.57
CA LYS A 75 10.61 4.64 4.81
C LYS A 75 11.36 5.94 4.55
N GLY A 76 12.31 5.93 3.62
CA GLY A 76 13.09 7.13 3.24
C GLY A 76 12.24 8.25 2.66
N LEU A 77 11.16 7.94 1.93
CA LEU A 77 10.20 8.94 1.45
C LEU A 77 9.47 9.65 2.60
N LYS A 78 9.07 8.90 3.64
CA LYS A 78 8.45 9.51 4.84
C LYS A 78 9.39 10.47 5.55
N GLU A 79 10.66 10.11 5.70
CA GLU A 79 11.66 10.99 6.34
C GLU A 79 11.93 12.26 5.53
N VAL A 80 11.74 12.23 4.21
CA VAL A 80 11.87 13.40 3.33
C VAL A 80 10.61 14.28 3.40
N GLU A 81 9.41 13.71 3.40
CA GLU A 81 8.15 14.47 3.54
C GLU A 81 8.04 15.16 4.91
N GLU A 82 8.39 14.46 6.01
CA GLU A 82 8.44 15.03 7.36
C GLU A 82 9.42 16.22 7.45
N LYS A 83 10.56 16.14 6.77
CA LYS A 83 11.55 17.23 6.72
C LYS A 83 11.11 18.40 5.84
N LEU A 84 10.23 18.15 4.86
CA LEU A 84 9.73 19.18 3.95
C LEU A 84 8.43 19.84 4.45
N GLY A 85 7.85 19.36 5.55
CA GLY A 85 6.62 19.92 6.13
C GLY A 85 5.41 19.75 5.22
N LEU A 86 5.42 18.69 4.41
CA LEU A 86 4.29 18.26 3.58
C LEU A 86 3.39 17.30 4.36
#